data_AF-A0A271M789-F1
#
_entry.id   AF-A0A271M789-F1
#
_cell.length_a   1.000
_cell.length_b   1.000
_cell.length_c   1.000
_cell.angle_alpha   90.00
_cell.angle_beta   90.00
_cell.angle_gamma   90.00
#
_symmetry.space_group_name_H-M   'P 1'
#
loop_
_entity.id
_entity.type
_entity.pdbx_description
1 polymer ?
#
loop_
_entity_poly.entity_id
_entity_poly.type
_entity_poly.pdbx_seq_one_letter_code
_entity_poly.pdbx_strand_id
1 'polypeptide(L)'
;MVVVNLLDSRNYFDGEIKEDFLVIYEKLQHSQAVFHEGRFGEVEGSTEEYLKVLHNPGEDCSLMNVKSYKIGQEYKCLDDALNNIKEAHREIFK
;
A
#
# COMPACT_ATOMS: atom_id res chain seq x y z
N MET A 1 0.02 19.35 -10.83
CA MET A 1 -0.11 18.73 -9.48
C MET A 1 -0.21 17.22 -9.70
N VAL A 2 0.51 16.41 -8.94
CA VAL A 2 0.33 14.94 -8.99
C VAL A 2 -0.83 14.59 -8.06
N VAL A 3 -1.81 13.87 -8.59
CA VAL A 3 -2.93 13.31 -7.85
C VAL A 3 -2.71 11.81 -7.76
N VAL A 4 -2.86 11.26 -6.56
CA VAL A 4 -2.77 9.81 -6.34
C VAL A 4 -4.13 9.37 -5.86
N ASN A 5 -4.82 8.57 -6.68
CA ASN A 5 -6.13 8.03 -6.37
C ASN A 5 -5.98 6.59 -5.86
N LEU A 6 -6.54 6.30 -4.69
CA LEU A 6 -6.64 4.93 -4.19
C LEU A 6 -7.77 4.21 -4.93
N LEU A 7 -7.40 3.23 -5.77
CA LEU A 7 -8.35 2.43 -6.56
C LEU A 7 -8.87 1.21 -5.82
N ASP A 8 -8.00 0.54 -5.05
CA ASP A 8 -8.36 -0.66 -4.28
C ASP A 8 -7.52 -0.72 -3.01
N SER A 9 -8.09 -1.25 -1.94
CA SER A 9 -7.38 -1.48 -0.67
C SER A 9 -7.94 -2.70 0.05
N ARG A 10 -7.06 -3.57 0.56
CA ARG A 10 -7.44 -4.82 1.23
C ARG A 10 -6.50 -5.14 2.36
N ASN A 11 -7.04 -5.64 3.46
CA ASN A 11 -6.25 -6.16 4.57
C ASN A 11 -5.93 -7.65 4.35
N TYR A 12 -4.78 -8.06 4.88
CA TYR A 12 -4.28 -9.43 4.85
C TYR A 12 -3.92 -9.89 6.27
N PHE A 13 -4.05 -11.20 6.49
CA PHE A 13 -3.70 -11.87 7.74
C PHE A 13 -4.52 -11.41 8.96
N ASP A 14 -5.74 -10.92 8.74
CA ASP A 14 -6.66 -10.54 9.81
C ASP A 14 -6.83 -11.70 10.80
N GLY A 15 -6.53 -11.44 12.07
CA GLY A 15 -6.56 -12.43 13.15
C GLY A 15 -5.30 -13.29 13.28
N GLU A 16 -4.49 -13.46 12.22
CA GLU A 16 -3.23 -14.22 12.21
C GLU A 16 -2.04 -13.40 12.73
N ILE A 17 -2.08 -12.07 12.58
CA ILE A 17 -1.04 -11.15 13.07
C ILE A 17 -1.41 -10.50 14.42
N LYS A 18 -0.40 -9.97 15.11
CA LYS A 18 -0.57 -9.16 16.33
C LYS A 18 -1.43 -7.93 16.05
N GLU A 19 -2.17 -7.49 17.06
CA GLU A 19 -3.19 -6.43 16.92
C GLU A 19 -2.61 -5.03 16.66
N ASP A 20 -1.34 -4.83 16.97
CA ASP A 20 -0.57 -3.61 16.70
C ASP A 20 0.06 -3.60 15.30
N PHE A 21 -0.23 -4.58 14.44
CA PHE A 21 0.25 -4.63 13.06
C PHE A 21 -0.89 -4.77 12.06
N LEU A 22 -0.67 -4.22 10.87
CA LEU A 22 -1.58 -4.32 9.74
C LEU A 22 -0.78 -4.67 8.49
N VAL A 23 -1.31 -5.56 7.66
CA VAL A 23 -0.77 -5.83 6.33
C VAL A 23 -1.81 -5.42 5.31
N ILE A 24 -1.52 -4.37 4.55
CA ILE A 24 -2.47 -3.72 3.65
C ILE A 24 -1.95 -3.75 2.22
N TYR A 25 -2.77 -4.22 1.30
CA TYR A 25 -2.60 -4.01 -0.13
C TYR A 25 -3.24 -2.70 -0.54
N GLU A 26 -2.59 -1.97 -1.44
CA GLU A 26 -3.13 -0.77 -2.07
C GLU A 26 -2.81 -0.77 -3.56
N LYS A 27 -3.82 -0.41 -4.37
CA LYS A 27 -3.66 -0.09 -5.78
C LYS A 27 -3.88 1.39 -5.99
N LEU A 28 -2.87 2.09 -6.50
CA LEU A 28 -2.83 3.53 -6.63
C LEU A 28 -2.75 3.94 -8.09
N GLN A 29 -3.62 4.84 -8.53
CA GLN A 29 -3.53 5.48 -9.83
C GLN A 29 -2.84 6.83 -9.68
N HIS A 30 -1.70 7.00 -10.32
CA HIS A 30 -1.04 8.28 -10.42
C HIS A 30 -1.62 9.03 -11.61
N SER A 31 -2.02 10.27 -11.40
CA SER A 31 -2.54 11.17 -12.43
C SER A 31 -1.87 12.52 -12.34
N GLN A 32 -1.82 13.23 -13.45
CA GLN A 32 -1.39 14.63 -13.47
C GLN A 32 -2.60 15.53 -13.65
N ALA A 33 -2.85 16.38 -12.64
CA ALA A 33 -3.76 17.50 -12.79
C ALA A 33 -3.03 18.65 -13.48
N VAL A 34 -3.54 19.01 -14.65
CA VAL A 34 -3.03 20.07 -15.53
C VAL A 34 -4.07 21.19 -15.63
N PHE A 35 -3.58 22.43 -15.72
CA PHE A 35 -4.44 23.59 -15.99
C PHE A 35 -4.12 24.12 -17.38
N HIS A 36 -5.09 24.09 -18.29
CA HIS A 36 -4.94 24.55 -19.66
C HIS A 36 -6.20 25.27 -20.13
N GLU A 37 -6.02 26.39 -20.83
CA GLU A 37 -7.11 27.22 -21.39
C GLU A 37 -8.21 27.60 -20.36
N GLY A 38 -7.82 27.87 -19.13
CA GLY A 38 -8.75 28.27 -18.08
C GLY A 38 -9.52 27.12 -17.42
N ARG A 39 -9.18 25.85 -17.71
CA ARG A 39 -9.83 24.66 -17.16
C ARG A 39 -8.82 23.73 -16.49
N PHE A 40 -9.27 23.03 -15.45
CA PHE A 40 -8.54 21.90 -14.87
C PHE A 40 -8.92 20.61 -15.62
N GLY A 41 -7.91 19.83 -15.97
CA GLY A 41 -8.06 18.48 -16.50
C GLY A 41 -7.15 17.51 -15.75
N GLU A 42 -7.55 16.24 -15.72
CA GLU A 42 -6.74 15.15 -15.16
C GLU A 42 -6.30 14.25 -16.32
N VAL A 43 -5.01 13.95 -16.35
CA VAL A 43 -4.42 12.99 -17.27
C VAL A 43 -4.00 11.78 -16.45
N GLU A 44 -4.62 10.64 -16.73
CA GLU A 44 -4.27 9.36 -16.12
C GLU A 44 -2.82 8.98 -16.47
N GLY A 45 -2.05 8.61 -15.45
CA GLY A 45 -0.68 8.12 -15.57
C GLY A 45 -0.59 6.62 -15.28
N SER A 46 0.45 6.21 -14.57
CA SER A 46 0.68 4.80 -14.23
C SER A 46 -0.11 4.35 -13.00
N THR A 47 -0.50 3.09 -13.00
CA THR A 47 -0.99 2.41 -11.79
C THR A 47 0.17 1.74 -11.07
N GLU A 48 0.20 1.84 -9.75
CA GLU A 48 1.17 1.17 -8.88
C GLU A 48 0.46 0.34 -7.82
N GLU A 49 1.01 -0.84 -7.52
CA GLU A 49 0.44 -1.78 -6.56
C GLU A 49 1.46 -2.05 -5.46
N TYR A 50 1.00 -1.99 -4.21
CA TYR A 50 1.84 -2.08 -3.03
C TYR A 50 1.24 -3.04 -2.01
N LEU A 51 2.10 -3.78 -1.32
CA LEU A 51 1.79 -4.38 -0.03
C LEU A 51 2.58 -3.66 1.05
N LYS A 52 1.93 -3.29 2.15
CA LYS A 52 2.52 -2.51 3.23
C LYS A 52 2.34 -3.24 4.55
N VAL A 53 3.43 -3.37 5.29
CA VAL A 53 3.39 -3.75 6.71
C VAL A 53 3.42 -2.45 7.50
N LEU A 54 2.37 -2.21 8.26
CA LEU A 54 2.20 -1.03 9.09
C LEU A 54 2.19 -1.44 10.56
N HIS A 55 2.80 -0.62 11.40
CA HIS A 55 2.70 -0.72 12.85
C HIS A 55 1.72 0.34 13.35
N ASN A 56 0.78 -0.07 14.19
CA ASN A 56 -0.19 0.77 14.87
C ASN A 56 0.22 0.97 16.34
N PRO A 57 0.95 2.05 16.66
CA PRO A 57 1.42 2.30 18.02
C PRO A 57 0.32 2.77 19.00
N GLY A 58 -0.94 2.94 18.56
CA GLY A 58 -2.07 3.34 19.40
C GLY A 58 -2.80 4.59 18.89
N GLU A 59 -3.93 4.94 19.55
CA GLU A 59 -4.92 5.91 19.06
C GLU A 59 -4.41 7.35 18.88
N ASP A 60 -3.32 7.74 19.56
CA ASP A 60 -2.75 9.10 19.49
C ASP A 60 -1.60 9.24 18.49
N CYS A 61 -1.28 8.17 17.75
CA CYS A 61 -0.12 8.12 16.88
C CYS A 61 -0.52 7.69 15.46
N SER A 62 0.14 8.27 14.46
CA SER A 62 -0.01 7.82 13.07
C SER A 62 0.52 6.41 12.90
N LEU A 63 -0.11 5.65 12.00
CA LEU A 63 0.42 4.38 11.52
C LEU A 63 1.83 4.58 10.97
N MET A 64 2.75 3.70 11.38
CA MET A 64 4.13 3.73 10.92
C MET A 64 4.32 2.70 9.81
N ASN A 65 4.87 3.13 8.68
CA ASN A 65 5.24 2.19 7.62
C ASN A 65 6.51 1.44 8.03
N VAL A 66 6.38 0.15 8.32
CA VAL A 66 7.52 -0.71 8.63
C VAL A 66 8.24 -1.09 7.34
N LYS A 67 7.48 -1.55 6.36
CA LYS A 67 8.00 -1.94 5.05
C LYS A 67 6.91 -1.83 3.99
N SER A 68 7.31 -1.46 2.78
CA SER A 68 6.48 -1.50 1.59
C SER A 68 7.12 -2.41 0.55
N TYR A 69 6.28 -3.13 -0.19
CA TYR A 69 6.64 -4.13 -1.19
C TYR A 69 5.91 -3.80 -2.49
N LYS A 70 6.64 -3.46 -3.55
CA LYS A 70 6.04 -3.05 -4.82
C LYS A 70 5.76 -4.24 -5.73
N ILE A 71 4.50 -4.43 -6.08
CA ILE A 71 4.04 -5.51 -6.95
C ILE A 71 4.25 -5.11 -8.41
N GLY A 72 4.71 -6.06 -9.24
CA GLY A 72 5.09 -5.85 -10.64
C GLY A 72 6.49 -5.26 -10.84
N GLN A 73 7.20 -4.87 -9.77
CA GLN A 73 8.60 -4.44 -9.81
C GLN A 73 9.50 -5.28 -8.90
N GLU A 74 9.28 -5.24 -7.59
CA GLU A 74 10.09 -6.02 -6.63
C GLU A 74 9.60 -7.48 -6.56
N TYR A 75 8.28 -7.67 -6.68
CA TYR A 75 7.63 -8.99 -6.64
C TYR A 75 6.81 -9.18 -7.91
N LYS A 76 6.85 -10.39 -8.46
CA LYS A 76 6.15 -10.70 -9.71
C LYS A 76 4.63 -10.67 -9.52
N CYS A 77 4.14 -11.17 -8.40
CA CYS A 77 2.73 -11.12 -8.03
C CYS A 77 2.54 -10.88 -6.53
N LEU A 78 1.26 -10.72 -6.15
CA LEU A 78 0.84 -10.47 -4.78
C LEU A 78 1.20 -11.63 -3.84
N ASP A 79 0.96 -12.88 -4.27
CA ASP A 79 1.24 -14.07 -3.47
C ASP A 79 2.71 -14.20 -3.10
N ASP A 80 3.62 -13.85 -4.02
CA ASP A 80 5.07 -13.87 -3.74
C ASP A 80 5.43 -12.89 -2.62
N ALA A 81 4.83 -11.70 -2.63
CA ALA A 81 5.06 -10.69 -1.60
C ALA A 81 4.46 -11.11 -0.25
N LEU A 82 3.24 -11.69 -0.25
CA LEU A 82 2.58 -12.20 0.94
C LEU A 82 3.38 -13.33 1.59
N ASN A 83 3.87 -14.29 0.80
CA ASN A 83 4.73 -15.36 1.29
C ASN A 83 6.05 -14.81 1.85
N ASN A 84 6.63 -13.80 1.19
CA ASN A 84 7.83 -13.16 1.70
C ASN A 84 7.59 -12.46 3.05
N ILE A 85 6.43 -11.82 3.26
CA ILE A 85 6.11 -11.20 4.55
C ILE A 85 5.98 -12.22 5.66
N LYS A 86 5.35 -13.37 5.38
CA LYS A 86 5.28 -14.48 6.35
C LYS A 86 6.67 -14.94 6.80
N GLU A 87 7.64 -14.93 5.90
CA GLU A 87 9.01 -15.36 6.19
C GLU A 87 9.88 -14.24 6.81
N ALA A 88 9.74 -13.01 6.34
CA ALA A 88 10.58 -11.88 6.71
C ALA A 88 10.14 -11.19 8.00
N HIS A 89 8.84 -11.21 8.31
CA HIS A 89 8.25 -10.59 9.49
C HIS A 89 7.60 -11.64 10.40
N ARG A 90 8.23 -12.81 10.58
CA ARG A 90 7.68 -13.88 11.43
C ARG A 90 7.32 -13.38 12.84
N GLU A 91 8.02 -12.37 13.33
CA GLU A 91 7.79 -11.73 14.61
C GLU A 91 6.43 -11.02 14.75
N ILE A 92 5.73 -10.71 13.65
CA ILE A 92 4.40 -10.08 13.72
C ILE A 92 3.25 -11.08 13.69
N PHE A 93 3.52 -12.36 13.40
CA PHE A 93 2.53 -13.44 13.38
C PHE A 93 2.39 -14.09 14.77
N LYS A 94 1.19 -14.58 15.10
CA LYS A 94 0.85 -15.23 16.38
C LYS A 94 1.26 -16.70 16.45
#